data_AF-A0A9P0ZDP1-F1
#
_entry.id   AF-A0A9P0ZDP1-F1
#
_cell.length_a   1.000
_cell.length_b   1.000
_cell.length_c   1.000
_cell.angle_alpha   90.00
_cell.angle_beta   90.00
_cell.angle_gamma   90.00
#
_symmetry.space_group_name_H-M   'P 1'
#
loop_
_entity.id
_entity.type
_entity.pdbx_description
1 polymer ?
#
loop_
_entity_poly.entity_id
_entity_poly.type
_entity_poly.pdbx_seq_one_letter_code
_entity_poly.pdbx_strand_id
1 'polypeptide(L)'
;MILVNGVQLALGHRDSSSPEGIDILNFLVRHPALRAASSSYKALPERTFSLCDKSDFLVTRETKWVYINQKEYATVDPYMVDVETGKGSIFPATFHVTTKGPDEYIRSIRERASLRDLNWKNRFLETYDTESDQFVIAHVSRGKRYLKYIESLRNQSDEELCNTYFTIPVPASPHNIRLIRSDLEELFQVPDWEKVFPFRRPRIFFRSNNGGWTMRTLEHVQIIKRTAGKR
;
A
#
# COMPACT_ATOMS: atom_id res chain seq x y z
N MET A 1 14.26 -12.72 15.56
CA MET A 1 14.63 -14.14 15.41
C MET A 1 13.86 -14.70 14.24
N ILE A 2 14.52 -15.38 13.29
CA ILE A 2 13.86 -16.05 12.17
C ILE A 2 13.94 -17.56 12.44
N LEU A 3 12.80 -18.23 12.35
CA LEU A 3 12.68 -19.68 12.48
C LEU A 3 12.22 -20.26 11.14
N VAL A 4 12.84 -21.35 10.70
CA VAL A 4 12.40 -22.11 9.52
C VAL A 4 12.18 -23.55 9.96
N ASN A 5 10.97 -24.07 9.79
CA ASN A 5 10.56 -25.39 10.30
C ASN A 5 10.83 -25.57 11.81
N GLY A 6 10.63 -24.51 12.60
CA GLY A 6 10.89 -24.52 14.04
C GLY A 6 12.36 -24.46 14.43
N VAL A 7 13.29 -24.51 13.47
CA VAL A 7 14.73 -24.37 13.72
C VAL A 7 15.13 -22.91 13.62
N GLN A 8 15.80 -22.42 14.67
CA GLN A 8 16.36 -21.09 14.64
C GLN A 8 17.52 -21.02 13.65
N LEU A 9 17.50 -20.00 12.79
CA LEU A 9 18.66 -19.69 11.98
C LEU A 9 19.82 -19.33 12.91
N ALA A 10 20.85 -20.18 12.94
CA ALA A 10 22.09 -19.90 13.63
C ALA A 10 22.81 -18.76 12.91
N LEU A 11 22.51 -17.53 13.30
CA LEU A 11 23.25 -16.36 12.90
C LEU A 11 24.58 -16.43 13.65
N GLY A 12 25.65 -16.84 12.96
CA GLY A 12 27.00 -16.94 13.54
C GLY A 12 27.37 -15.66 14.30
N HIS A 13 28.10 -15.83 15.40
CA HIS A 13 28.51 -14.72 16.26
C HIS A 13 29.48 -13.80 15.51
N ARG A 14 28.94 -12.66 15.04
CA ARG A 14 29.53 -11.34 14.73
C ARG A 14 31.06 -11.23 14.62
N ASP A 15 31.53 -11.10 13.38
CA ASP A 15 32.62 -10.20 13.00
C ASP A 15 32.07 -9.14 12.04
N SER A 16 32.36 -7.86 12.32
CA SER A 16 31.72 -6.66 11.74
C SER A 16 32.09 -6.35 10.27
N SER A 17 32.45 -7.35 9.48
CA SER A 17 33.02 -7.16 8.12
C SER A 17 32.41 -8.04 7.02
N SER A 18 31.45 -8.94 7.33
CA SER A 18 30.68 -9.67 6.32
C SER A 18 29.41 -8.87 5.91
N PRO A 19 28.96 -8.91 4.63
CA PRO A 19 27.66 -8.33 4.26
C PRO A 19 26.53 -9.12 4.94
N GLU A 20 26.12 -8.66 6.12
CA GLU A 20 25.31 -9.39 7.12
C GLU A 20 24.04 -10.08 6.58
N GLY A 21 23.52 -9.66 5.42
CA GLY A 21 22.33 -10.23 4.80
C GLY A 21 22.59 -11.35 3.77
N ILE A 22 23.78 -11.45 3.17
CA ILE A 22 23.99 -12.33 2.01
C ILE A 22 24.01 -13.81 2.39
N ASP A 23 24.59 -14.15 3.54
CA ASP A 23 24.66 -15.52 4.03
C ASP A 23 23.28 -16.01 4.49
N ILE A 24 22.51 -15.13 5.14
CA ILE A 24 21.11 -15.39 5.50
C ILE A 24 20.28 -15.62 4.24
N LEU A 25 20.39 -14.73 3.25
CA LEU A 25 19.68 -14.84 1.99
C LEU A 25 20.05 -16.15 1.26
N ASN A 26 21.33 -16.46 1.18
CA ASN A 26 21.85 -17.69 0.58
C ASN A 26 21.29 -18.94 1.27
N PHE A 27 21.22 -18.94 2.60
CA PHE A 27 20.60 -20.02 3.36
C PHE A 27 19.10 -20.14 3.01
N LEU A 28 18.36 -19.04 3.10
CA LEU A 28 16.91 -19.02 2.86
C LEU A 28 16.55 -19.48 1.45
N VAL A 29 17.27 -18.99 0.43
CA VAL A 29 17.04 -19.34 -0.98
C VAL A 29 17.37 -20.80 -1.28
N ARG A 30 18.29 -21.42 -0.53
CA ARG A 30 18.66 -22.84 -0.69
C ARG A 30 17.82 -23.78 0.18
N HIS A 31 17.10 -23.27 1.17
CA HIS A 31 16.33 -24.10 2.10
C HIS A 31 15.23 -24.90 1.36
N PRO A 32 15.23 -26.25 1.44
CA PRO A 32 14.32 -27.09 0.64
C PRO A 32 12.84 -26.76 0.83
N ALA A 33 12.40 -26.54 2.08
CA ALA A 33 11.00 -26.21 2.36
C ALA A 33 10.57 -24.87 1.78
N LEU A 34 11.45 -23.86 1.76
CA LEU A 34 11.15 -22.54 1.21
C LEU A 34 11.15 -22.58 -0.33
N ARG A 35 12.04 -23.36 -0.93
CA ARG A 35 12.02 -23.62 -2.38
C ARG A 35 10.75 -24.37 -2.80
N ALA A 36 10.35 -25.40 -2.05
CA ALA A 36 9.11 -26.13 -2.31
C ALA A 36 7.90 -25.20 -2.21
N ALA A 37 7.79 -24.41 -1.13
CA ALA A 37 6.73 -23.42 -0.97
C ALA A 37 6.72 -22.38 -2.09
N SER A 38 7.89 -21.86 -2.49
CA SER A 38 8.00 -20.91 -3.60
C SER A 38 7.57 -21.52 -4.95
N SER A 39 7.95 -22.76 -5.24
CA SER A 39 7.55 -23.46 -6.45
C SER A 39 6.05 -23.73 -6.46
N SER A 40 5.48 -24.17 -5.33
CA SER A 40 4.04 -24.38 -5.17
C SER A 40 3.26 -23.07 -5.38
N TYR A 41 3.71 -21.96 -4.79
CA TYR A 41 3.08 -20.64 -4.97
C TYR A 41 3.10 -20.20 -6.44
N LYS A 42 4.24 -20.35 -7.12
CA LYS A 42 4.38 -19.99 -8.55
C LYS A 42 3.55 -20.85 -9.50
N ALA A 43 3.18 -22.06 -9.08
CA ALA A 43 2.32 -22.96 -9.85
C ALA A 43 0.82 -22.65 -9.67
N LEU A 44 0.45 -21.81 -8.69
CA LEU A 44 -0.94 -21.41 -8.49
C LEU A 44 -1.39 -20.47 -9.62
N PRO A 45 -2.63 -20.62 -10.12
CA PRO A 45 -3.19 -19.65 -11.06
C PRO A 45 -3.36 -18.29 -10.39
N GLU A 46 -3.06 -17.22 -11.14
CA GLU A 46 -3.32 -15.85 -10.69
C GLU A 46 -4.82 -15.57 -10.68
N ARG A 47 -5.31 -15.00 -9.57
CA ARG A 47 -6.72 -14.59 -9.43
C ARG A 47 -6.89 -13.10 -9.74
N THR A 48 -7.92 -12.75 -10.50
CA THR A 48 -8.23 -11.33 -10.79
C THR A 48 -9.40 -10.85 -9.94
N PHE A 49 -9.18 -9.77 -9.18
CA PHE A 49 -10.21 -9.05 -8.44
C PHE A 49 -10.74 -7.91 -9.31
N SER A 50 -12.03 -7.95 -9.64
CA SER A 50 -12.73 -6.91 -10.40
C SER A 50 -14.16 -6.75 -9.89
N LEU A 51 -14.72 -5.54 -10.04
CA LEU A 51 -16.15 -5.26 -9.80
C LEU A 51 -17.02 -5.45 -11.05
N CYS A 52 -16.42 -5.81 -12.20
CA CYS A 52 -17.13 -6.08 -13.45
C CYS A 52 -17.39 -7.59 -13.56
N ASP A 53 -18.52 -7.99 -14.17
CA ASP A 53 -19.08 -9.36 -14.29
C ASP A 53 -18.16 -10.46 -14.90
N LYS A 54 -16.88 -10.16 -15.16
CA LYS A 54 -15.86 -11.10 -15.67
C LYS A 54 -14.84 -11.53 -14.61
N SER A 55 -15.12 -11.36 -13.32
CA SER A 55 -14.27 -11.89 -12.25
C SER A 55 -14.64 -13.33 -11.91
N ASP A 56 -13.63 -14.17 -11.66
CA ASP A 56 -13.82 -15.49 -11.01
C ASP A 56 -14.39 -15.36 -9.58
N PHE A 57 -14.32 -14.15 -9.02
CA PHE A 57 -14.92 -13.76 -7.77
C PHE A 57 -16.12 -12.87 -8.04
N LEU A 58 -17.33 -13.41 -7.94
CA LEU A 58 -18.50 -12.57 -7.71
C LEU A 58 -18.22 -11.76 -6.45
N VAL A 59 -18.28 -10.44 -6.56
CA VAL A 59 -18.33 -9.54 -5.41
C VAL A 59 -19.68 -9.75 -4.74
N THR A 60 -19.83 -10.90 -4.10
CA THR A 60 -20.97 -11.18 -3.24
C THR A 60 -20.84 -10.29 -2.02
N ARG A 61 -21.97 -9.97 -1.38
CA ARG A 61 -22.01 -9.21 -0.13
C ARG A 61 -21.19 -9.85 1.02
N GLU A 62 -20.66 -11.05 0.80
CA GLU A 62 -20.02 -11.92 1.79
C GLU A 62 -18.49 -11.80 1.77
N THR A 63 -17.86 -11.52 0.63
CA THR A 63 -16.38 -11.43 0.55
C THR A 63 -15.91 -9.99 0.65
N LYS A 64 -15.24 -9.65 1.76
CA LYS A 64 -14.58 -8.36 1.96
C LYS A 64 -13.09 -8.48 1.62
N TRP A 65 -12.56 -7.50 0.88
CA TRP A 65 -11.12 -7.34 0.74
C TRP A 65 -10.71 -5.89 1.01
N VAL A 66 -9.41 -5.72 1.23
CA VAL A 66 -8.74 -4.46 1.47
C VAL A 66 -7.44 -4.49 0.66
N TYR A 67 -7.31 -3.58 -0.29
CA TYR A 67 -6.07 -3.41 -1.03
C TYR A 67 -5.16 -2.43 -0.29
N ILE A 68 -3.90 -2.82 -0.11
CA ILE A 68 -2.87 -2.05 0.60
C ILE A 68 -1.80 -1.63 -0.42
N ASN A 69 -1.56 -0.32 -0.55
CA ASN A 69 -0.54 0.21 -1.46
C ASN A 69 0.87 -0.07 -0.92
N GLN A 70 1.86 0.15 -1.77
CA GLN A 70 3.25 0.20 -1.33
C GLN A 70 3.41 1.24 -0.20
N LYS A 71 4.27 0.92 0.78
CA LYS A 71 4.48 1.70 2.03
C LYS A 71 3.25 1.79 2.96
N GLU A 72 2.11 1.20 2.62
CA GLU A 72 0.98 1.06 3.55
C GLU A 72 1.05 -0.25 4.33
N TYR A 73 0.36 -0.29 5.46
CA TYR A 73 0.09 -1.53 6.19
C TYR A 73 -1.33 -1.50 6.78
N ALA A 74 -1.82 -2.69 7.08
CA ALA A 74 -3.02 -2.91 7.87
C ALA A 74 -2.68 -3.90 8.99
N THR A 75 -3.10 -3.58 10.20
CA THR A 75 -3.13 -4.52 11.31
C THR A 75 -4.49 -5.18 11.30
N VAL A 76 -4.51 -6.50 11.17
CA VAL A 76 -5.75 -7.26 11.14
C VAL A 76 -5.88 -8.06 12.43
N ASP A 77 -7.04 -8.00 13.06
CA ASP A 77 -7.42 -9.03 14.03
C ASP A 77 -7.66 -10.33 13.24
N PRO A 78 -6.88 -11.40 13.49
CA PRO A 78 -7.05 -12.68 12.80
C PRO A 78 -8.45 -13.31 13.01
N TYR A 79 -9.19 -12.89 14.04
CA TYR A 79 -10.58 -13.31 14.26
C TYR A 79 -11.61 -12.50 13.44
N MET A 80 -11.22 -11.34 12.89
CA MET A 80 -12.11 -10.43 12.16
C MET A 80 -11.86 -10.37 10.65
N VAL A 81 -10.72 -10.87 10.16
CA VAL A 81 -10.38 -10.83 8.74
C VAL A 81 -10.06 -12.23 8.23
N ASP A 82 -10.86 -12.68 7.27
CA ASP A 82 -10.57 -13.85 6.45
C ASP A 82 -9.62 -13.43 5.32
N VAL A 83 -8.31 -13.39 5.57
CA VAL A 83 -7.30 -13.24 4.49
C VAL A 83 -7.14 -14.58 3.74
N GLU A 84 -8.22 -15.31 3.43
CA GLU A 84 -8.17 -16.79 3.33
C GLU A 84 -7.29 -17.41 4.48
N THR A 85 -7.09 -16.68 5.60
CA THR A 85 -6.18 -17.01 6.71
C THR A 85 -6.86 -17.83 7.77
N GLY A 86 -8.20 -17.89 7.75
CA GLY A 86 -8.90 -18.99 8.40
C GLY A 86 -8.40 -20.36 7.92
N LYS A 87 -7.81 -20.43 6.71
CA LYS A 87 -7.05 -21.58 6.17
C LYS A 87 -5.54 -21.35 6.02
N GLY A 88 -5.07 -20.11 6.13
CA GLY A 88 -3.66 -19.73 5.94
C GLY A 88 -3.19 -19.69 4.48
N SER A 89 -4.10 -19.57 3.52
CA SER A 89 -3.78 -19.69 2.09
C SER A 89 -3.26 -18.38 1.49
N ILE A 90 -2.28 -18.48 0.59
CA ILE A 90 -1.68 -17.34 -0.13
C ILE A 90 -1.61 -17.73 -1.62
N PHE A 91 -2.10 -16.86 -2.50
CA PHE A 91 -2.12 -17.09 -3.96
C PHE A 91 -1.78 -15.81 -4.74
N PRO A 92 -1.24 -15.92 -5.97
CA PRO A 92 -1.01 -14.77 -6.83
C PRO A 92 -2.32 -14.06 -7.18
N ALA A 93 -2.32 -12.72 -7.14
CA ALA A 93 -3.51 -11.93 -7.39
C ALA A 93 -3.22 -10.61 -8.10
N THR A 94 -4.13 -10.23 -9.00
CA THR A 94 -4.16 -8.93 -9.67
C THR A 94 -5.43 -8.18 -9.30
N PHE A 95 -5.31 -6.88 -9.04
CA PHE A 95 -6.41 -6.01 -8.64
C PHE A 95 -6.72 -4.99 -9.72
N HIS A 96 -7.94 -5.03 -10.25
CA HIS A 96 -8.43 -3.98 -11.13
C HIS A 96 -8.53 -2.66 -10.36
N VAL A 97 -8.32 -1.51 -11.03
CA VAL A 97 -8.32 -0.18 -10.40
C VAL A 97 -9.58 0.10 -9.57
N THR A 98 -10.73 -0.44 -9.97
CA THR A 98 -12.00 -0.28 -9.25
C THR A 98 -12.05 -1.02 -7.91
N THR A 99 -11.14 -1.97 -7.67
CA THR A 99 -11.09 -2.81 -6.48
C THR A 99 -10.06 -2.38 -5.44
N LYS A 100 -9.25 -1.37 -5.75
CA LYS A 100 -8.14 -0.90 -4.90
C LYS A 100 -8.58 -0.08 -3.68
N GLY A 101 -9.89 0.04 -3.46
CA GLY A 101 -10.47 0.74 -2.33
C GLY A 101 -10.69 2.24 -2.58
N PRO A 102 -11.07 3.00 -1.54
CA PRO A 102 -11.35 4.42 -1.69
C PRO A 102 -10.07 5.21 -1.89
N ASP A 103 -10.20 6.36 -2.55
CA ASP A 103 -9.14 7.37 -2.64
C ASP A 103 -7.80 6.83 -3.18
N GLU A 104 -7.80 5.85 -4.08
CA GLU A 104 -6.55 5.22 -4.58
C GLU A 104 -5.56 6.24 -5.13
N TYR A 105 -6.05 7.20 -5.93
CA TYR A 105 -5.28 8.34 -6.43
C TYR A 105 -4.64 9.18 -5.30
N ILE A 106 -5.43 9.56 -4.28
CA ILE A 106 -4.95 10.34 -3.14
C ILE A 106 -3.93 9.54 -2.31
N ARG A 107 -4.14 8.22 -2.15
CA ARG A 107 -3.23 7.31 -1.44
C ARG A 107 -1.92 7.13 -2.19
N SER A 108 -1.94 7.03 -3.52
CA SER A 108 -0.74 7.00 -4.36
C SER A 108 0.09 8.28 -4.19
N ILE A 109 -0.53 9.46 -4.27
CA ILE A 109 0.15 10.74 -4.02
C ILE A 109 0.71 10.79 -2.59
N ARG A 110 -0.09 10.35 -1.61
CA ARG A 110 0.30 10.32 -0.20
C ARG A 110 1.55 9.45 0.02
N GLU A 111 1.60 8.27 -0.60
CA GLU A 111 2.76 7.38 -0.57
C GLU A 111 4.02 8.15 -0.99
N ARG A 112 4.00 8.79 -2.16
CA ARG A 112 5.15 9.50 -2.72
C ARG A 112 5.56 10.70 -1.86
N ALA A 113 4.60 11.52 -1.44
CA ALA A 113 4.86 12.69 -0.60
C ALA A 113 5.42 12.29 0.78
N SER A 114 4.97 11.17 1.35
CA SER A 114 5.44 10.68 2.64
C SER A 114 6.93 10.32 2.68
N LEU A 115 7.57 10.03 1.52
CA LEU A 115 9.01 9.76 1.44
C LEU A 115 9.87 10.99 1.76
N ARG A 116 9.26 12.18 1.75
CA ARG A 116 9.94 13.48 1.99
C ARG A 116 9.32 14.26 3.15
N ASP A 117 8.20 13.83 3.69
CA ASP A 117 7.65 14.38 4.93
C ASP A 117 8.45 13.87 6.13
N LEU A 118 8.99 14.78 6.95
CA LEU A 118 9.75 14.43 8.15
C LEU A 118 8.95 13.60 9.15
N ASN A 119 7.62 13.79 9.20
CA ASN A 119 6.76 13.03 10.10
C ASN A 119 6.59 11.56 9.65
N TRP A 120 6.90 11.25 8.38
CA TRP A 120 6.63 9.96 7.74
C TRP A 120 7.84 9.32 7.04
N LYS A 121 9.01 9.97 7.04
CA LYS A 121 10.17 9.60 6.21
C LYS A 121 10.64 8.15 6.43
N ASN A 122 10.45 7.60 7.63
CA ASN A 122 10.84 6.22 7.98
C ASN A 122 9.68 5.45 8.64
N ARG A 123 8.43 5.77 8.27
CA ARG A 123 7.24 5.13 8.83
C ARG A 123 6.41 4.53 7.71
N PHE A 124 5.86 3.34 7.96
CA PHE A 124 4.78 2.84 7.15
C PHE A 124 3.50 3.66 7.41
N LEU A 125 2.65 3.70 6.41
CA LEU A 125 1.39 4.43 6.43
C LEU A 125 0.29 3.49 6.91
N GLU A 126 -0.16 3.69 8.15
CA GLU A 126 -1.40 3.06 8.62
C GLU A 126 -2.56 3.66 7.83
N THR A 127 -3.31 2.80 7.15
CA THR A 127 -4.36 3.24 6.21
C THR A 127 -5.70 2.57 6.48
N TYR A 128 -5.72 1.39 7.11
CA TYR A 128 -6.94 0.64 7.38
C TYR A 128 -7.00 0.21 8.85
N ASP A 129 -8.12 0.54 9.49
CA ASP A 129 -8.52 0.10 10.81
C ASP A 129 -9.48 -1.08 10.67
N THR A 130 -9.00 -2.26 11.04
CA THR A 130 -9.77 -3.50 10.97
C THR A 130 -10.87 -3.57 12.01
N GLU A 131 -10.68 -3.03 13.22
CA GLU A 131 -11.68 -3.11 14.28
C GLU A 131 -12.97 -2.39 13.86
N SER A 132 -12.80 -1.24 13.20
CA SER A 132 -13.91 -0.40 12.76
C SER A 132 -14.33 -0.59 11.30
N ASP A 133 -13.71 -1.51 10.56
CA ASP A 133 -13.83 -1.71 9.09
C ASP A 133 -13.77 -0.36 8.33
N GLN A 134 -12.69 0.40 8.55
CA GLN A 134 -12.55 1.77 8.05
C GLN A 134 -11.20 2.04 7.41
N PHE A 135 -11.22 2.78 6.30
CA PHE A 135 -10.00 3.46 5.83
C PHE A 135 -9.84 4.76 6.59
N VAL A 136 -8.64 4.98 7.15
CA VAL A 136 -8.23 6.23 7.80
C VAL A 136 -7.02 6.78 7.07
N ILE A 137 -7.27 7.66 6.10
CA ILE A 137 -6.22 8.22 5.26
C ILE A 137 -5.74 9.52 5.91
N ALA A 138 -4.58 9.47 6.55
CA ALA A 138 -3.99 10.62 7.22
C ALA A 138 -3.32 11.60 6.25
N HIS A 139 -3.33 12.88 6.62
CA HIS A 139 -2.63 13.94 5.88
C HIS A 139 -1.11 13.73 5.87
N VAL A 140 -0.49 14.05 4.73
CA VAL A 140 0.98 14.21 4.59
C VAL A 140 1.32 15.63 4.16
N SER A 141 2.42 16.15 4.69
CA SER A 141 2.87 17.53 4.46
C SER A 141 3.49 17.66 3.08
N ARG A 142 2.88 18.46 2.22
CA ARG A 142 3.45 18.88 0.91
C ARG A 142 4.08 20.27 1.00
N GLY A 143 4.83 20.52 2.06
CA GLY A 143 5.48 21.81 2.30
C GLY A 143 6.56 22.15 1.27
N LYS A 144 7.19 23.32 1.39
CA LYS A 144 8.21 23.84 0.46
C LYS A 144 9.29 22.83 0.03
N ARG A 145 9.68 21.89 0.91
CA ARG A 145 10.67 20.85 0.59
C ARG A 145 10.17 19.84 -0.45
N TYR A 146 8.91 19.42 -0.34
CA TYR A 146 8.32 18.50 -1.31
C TYR A 146 8.24 19.17 -2.69
N LEU A 147 7.77 20.41 -2.76
CA LEU A 147 7.68 21.17 -4.01
C LEU A 147 9.06 21.38 -4.65
N LYS A 148 10.06 21.79 -3.86
CA LYS A 148 11.44 21.92 -4.34
C LYS A 148 12.02 20.60 -4.87
N TYR A 149 11.67 19.48 -4.24
CA TYR A 149 12.10 18.16 -4.70
C TYR A 149 11.47 17.81 -6.05
N ILE A 150 10.15 17.96 -6.19
CA ILE A 150 9.46 17.70 -7.47
C ILE A 150 9.99 18.63 -8.57
N GLU A 151 10.22 19.91 -8.27
CA GLU A 151 10.83 20.87 -9.18
C GLU A 151 12.25 20.46 -9.58
N SER A 152 13.06 19.95 -8.63
CA SER A 152 14.40 19.44 -8.95
C SER A 152 14.36 18.24 -9.91
N LEU A 153 13.38 17.33 -9.76
CA LEU A 153 13.23 16.18 -10.66
C LEU A 153 12.88 16.63 -12.08
N ARG A 154 12.07 17.69 -12.26
CA ARG A 154 11.73 18.21 -13.60
C ARG A 154 12.93 18.73 -14.37
N ASN A 155 13.96 19.19 -13.65
CA ASN A 155 15.17 19.78 -14.21
C ASN A 155 16.33 18.77 -14.39
N GLN A 156 16.14 17.50 -14.00
CA GLN A 156 17.14 16.45 -14.21
C GLN A 156 17.21 16.02 -15.68
N SER A 157 18.37 15.51 -16.09
CA SER A 157 18.50 14.78 -17.34
C SER A 157 17.68 13.48 -17.29
N ASP A 158 17.34 12.93 -18.45
CA ASP A 158 16.54 11.69 -18.53
C ASP A 158 17.23 10.50 -17.82
N GLU A 159 18.56 10.43 -17.85
CA GLU A 159 19.33 9.38 -17.16
C GLU A 159 19.31 9.54 -15.63
N GLU A 160 19.57 10.75 -15.13
CA GLU A 160 19.47 11.07 -13.70
C GLU A 160 18.05 10.84 -13.17
N LEU A 161 17.05 11.16 -14.00
CA LEU A 161 15.65 11.01 -13.66
C LEU A 161 15.29 9.53 -13.47
N CYS A 162 15.70 8.66 -14.40
CA CYS A 162 15.52 7.22 -14.27
C CYS A 162 16.23 6.67 -13.02
N ASN A 163 17.47 7.10 -12.77
CA ASN A 163 18.26 6.67 -11.60
C ASN A 163 17.68 7.18 -10.27
N THR A 164 17.02 8.33 -10.26
CA THR A 164 16.44 8.91 -9.04
C THR A 164 15.02 8.37 -8.77
N TYR A 165 14.25 8.11 -9.82
CA TYR A 165 12.84 7.78 -9.72
C TYR A 165 12.59 6.29 -9.46
N PHE A 166 13.42 5.40 -10.04
CA PHE A 166 13.31 3.96 -9.85
C PHE A 166 14.31 3.45 -8.81
N THR A 167 13.91 2.43 -8.05
CA THR A 167 14.80 1.76 -7.08
C THR A 167 15.71 0.72 -7.73
N ILE A 168 15.47 0.41 -9.00
CA ILE A 168 16.32 -0.45 -9.82
C ILE A 168 16.83 0.36 -11.02
N PRO A 169 18.05 0.10 -11.49
CA PRO A 169 18.54 0.71 -12.72
C PRO A 169 17.60 0.38 -13.87
N VAL A 170 17.08 1.40 -14.54
CA VAL A 170 16.30 1.26 -15.76
C VAL A 170 16.87 2.17 -16.83
N PRO A 171 16.81 1.76 -18.11
CA PRO A 171 17.27 2.62 -19.19
C PRO A 171 16.35 3.84 -19.33
N ALA A 172 16.94 4.97 -19.72
CA ALA A 172 16.25 6.19 -20.13
C ALA A 172 15.56 6.02 -21.50
N SER A 173 14.68 5.02 -21.62
CA SER A 173 13.90 4.79 -22.81
C SER A 173 12.78 5.85 -22.94
N PRO A 174 12.35 6.22 -24.15
CA PRO A 174 11.24 7.15 -24.33
C PRO A 174 9.95 6.73 -23.61
N HIS A 175 9.73 5.43 -23.42
CA HIS A 175 8.60 4.92 -22.66
C HIS A 175 8.71 5.25 -21.17
N ASN A 176 9.86 4.96 -20.55
CA ASN A 176 10.09 5.21 -19.13
C ASN A 176 10.05 6.71 -18.80
N ILE A 177 10.64 7.55 -19.65
CA ILE A 177 10.64 9.00 -19.45
C ILE A 177 9.22 9.57 -19.55
N ARG A 178 8.40 9.09 -20.49
CA ARG A 178 6.99 9.50 -20.56
C ARG A 178 6.20 9.09 -19.32
N LEU A 179 6.43 7.89 -18.81
CA LEU A 179 5.78 7.42 -17.58
C LEU A 179 6.14 8.32 -16.40
N ILE A 180 7.43 8.60 -16.20
CA ILE A 180 7.91 9.46 -15.11
C ILE A 180 7.34 10.87 -15.23
N ARG A 181 7.41 11.48 -16.43
CA ARG A 181 6.92 12.86 -16.63
C ARG A 181 5.42 12.94 -16.42
N SER A 182 4.66 11.92 -16.84
CA SER A 182 3.22 11.85 -16.56
C SER A 182 2.93 11.82 -15.05
N ASP A 183 3.65 10.99 -14.28
CA ASP A 183 3.50 10.94 -12.81
C ASP A 183 3.89 12.27 -12.16
N LEU A 184 4.98 12.91 -12.60
CA LEU A 184 5.41 14.21 -12.07
C LEU A 184 4.44 15.36 -12.37
N GLU A 185 3.75 15.32 -13.51
CA GLU A 185 2.67 16.26 -13.80
C GLU A 185 1.45 16.00 -12.91
N GLU A 186 1.06 14.75 -12.74
CA GLU A 186 -0.02 14.35 -11.85
C GLU A 186 0.25 14.78 -10.40
N LEU A 187 1.45 14.54 -9.89
CA LEU A 187 1.91 14.96 -8.56
C LEU A 187 1.97 16.48 -8.37
N PHE A 188 1.96 17.26 -9.46
CA PHE A 188 1.97 18.72 -9.43
C PHE A 188 0.56 19.30 -9.56
N GLN A 189 -0.29 18.74 -10.42
CA GLN A 189 -1.66 19.19 -10.66
C GLN A 189 -2.67 18.80 -9.57
N VAL A 190 -2.21 18.07 -8.55
CA VAL A 190 -3.03 17.58 -7.44
C VAL A 190 -3.95 18.67 -6.85
N PRO A 191 -5.20 18.33 -6.49
CA PRO A 191 -6.12 19.24 -5.79
C PRO A 191 -5.48 19.91 -4.57
N ASP A 192 -5.95 21.11 -4.28
CA ASP A 192 -5.56 21.89 -3.10
C ASP A 192 -5.59 20.99 -1.86
N TRP A 193 -4.41 20.67 -1.34
CA TRP A 193 -4.25 19.63 -0.32
C TRP A 193 -4.92 20.02 1.00
N GLU A 194 -5.09 21.32 1.25
CA GLU A 194 -5.86 21.85 2.36
C GLU A 194 -7.37 21.62 2.16
N LYS A 195 -7.87 21.57 0.93
CA LYS A 195 -9.25 21.13 0.63
C LYS A 195 -9.40 19.62 0.73
N VAL A 196 -8.37 18.86 0.34
CA VAL A 196 -8.37 17.39 0.44
C VAL A 196 -8.37 16.95 1.91
N PHE A 197 -7.59 17.62 2.76
CA PHE A 197 -7.46 17.36 4.20
C PHE A 197 -7.68 18.63 5.04
N PRO A 198 -8.92 19.11 5.18
CA PRO A 198 -9.21 20.33 5.92
C PRO A 198 -8.71 20.25 7.37
N PHE A 199 -7.96 21.26 7.79
CA PHE A 199 -7.33 21.31 9.12
C PHE A 199 -6.45 20.08 9.42
N ARG A 200 -5.87 19.47 8.38
CA ARG A 200 -5.07 18.23 8.45
C ARG A 200 -5.82 17.03 9.01
N ARG A 201 -7.16 17.05 9.01
CA ARG A 201 -7.96 15.93 9.49
C ARG A 201 -7.88 14.76 8.50
N PRO A 202 -7.84 13.51 8.99
CA PRO A 202 -7.84 12.35 8.11
C PRO A 202 -9.16 12.24 7.36
N ARG A 203 -9.09 11.64 6.17
CA ARG A 203 -10.26 11.23 5.40
C ARG A 203 -10.64 9.83 5.87
N ILE A 204 -11.87 9.69 6.35
CA ILE A 204 -12.36 8.44 6.92
C ILE A 204 -13.41 7.85 5.99
N PHE A 205 -13.26 6.59 5.60
CA PHE A 205 -14.25 5.87 4.81
C PHE A 205 -14.72 4.63 5.55
N PHE A 206 -16.01 4.34 5.46
CA PHE A 206 -16.63 3.14 6.02
C PHE A 206 -17.24 2.31 4.88
N ARG A 207 -17.33 1.00 5.09
CA ARG A 207 -17.93 0.10 4.13
C ARG A 207 -19.46 0.28 4.13
N SER A 208 -20.04 0.46 2.95
CA SER A 208 -21.50 0.55 2.77
C SER A 208 -22.14 -0.83 2.66
N ASN A 209 -23.47 -0.91 2.83
CA ASN A 209 -24.24 -2.17 2.79
C ASN A 209 -24.14 -2.94 1.46
N ASN A 210 -23.71 -2.28 0.38
CA ASN A 210 -23.45 -2.88 -0.93
C ASN A 210 -21.99 -3.35 -1.11
N GLY A 211 -21.17 -3.33 -0.06
CA GLY A 211 -19.75 -3.72 -0.10
C GLY A 211 -18.79 -2.61 -0.55
N GLY A 212 -19.30 -1.49 -1.07
CA GLY A 212 -18.51 -0.33 -1.49
C GLY A 212 -17.99 0.53 -0.32
N TRP A 213 -17.37 1.67 -0.64
CA TRP A 213 -16.80 2.59 0.35
C TRP A 213 -17.49 3.95 0.29
N THR A 214 -17.86 4.47 1.46
CA THR A 214 -18.49 5.80 1.60
C THR A 214 -17.65 6.70 2.52
N MET A 215 -17.43 7.94 2.10
CA MET A 215 -16.69 8.93 2.88
C MET A 215 -17.53 9.45 4.05
N ARG A 216 -16.92 9.57 5.23
CA ARG A 216 -17.52 10.26 6.38
C ARG A 216 -17.50 11.77 6.12
N THR A 217 -18.68 12.35 5.92
CA THR A 217 -18.90 13.79 5.78
C THR A 217 -19.40 14.38 7.10
N LEU A 218 -19.45 15.71 7.20
CA LEU A 218 -20.03 16.41 8.37
C LEU A 218 -21.50 16.06 8.60
N GLU A 219 -22.26 15.78 7.54
CA GLU A 219 -23.66 15.35 7.61
C GLU A 219 -23.81 13.98 8.30
N HIS A 220 -22.91 13.04 8.02
CA HIS A 220 -22.89 11.74 8.71
C HIS A 220 -22.70 11.88 10.23
N VAL A 221 -21.90 12.85 10.67
CA VAL A 221 -21.69 13.12 12.11
C VAL A 221 -22.96 13.69 12.76
N GLN A 222 -23.72 14.52 12.04
CA GLN A 222 -24.96 15.10 12.55
C GLN A 222 -26.10 14.06 12.64
N ILE A 223 -26.17 13.13 11.67
CA ILE A 223 -27.14 12.02 11.70
C ILE A 223 -26.88 11.11 12.90
N ILE A 224 -25.62 10.69 13.13
CA ILE A 224 -25.25 9.83 14.27
C ILE A 224 -25.59 10.50 15.61
N LYS A 225 -25.36 11.82 15.74
CA LYS A 225 -25.73 12.56 16.96
C LYS A 225 -27.24 12.61 17.19
N ARG A 226 -28.05 12.70 16.12
CA ARG A 226 -29.52 12.70 16.21
C ARG A 226 -30.10 11.34 16.57
N THR A 227 -29.48 10.24 16.15
CA THR A 227 -29.89 8.88 16.52
C THR A 227 -29.38 8.46 17.89
N ALA A 228 -28.20 8.92 18.32
CA ALA A 228 -27.67 8.65 19.66
C ALA A 228 -28.41 9.42 20.78
N GLY A 229 -28.96 10.61 20.50
CA GLY A 229 -29.75 11.40 21.46
C GLY A 229 -31.23 10.97 21.59
N LYS A 230 -31.60 9.81 21.03
CA LYS A 230 -32.96 9.22 21.11
C LYS A 230 -33.00 7.91 21.91
N ARG A 231 -31.99 7.64 22.75
CA ARG A 231 -32.01 6.55 23.73
C ARG A 231 -32.10 7.10 25.13
#